data_AF-A0A380TKM3-F1
#
_entry.id   AF-A0A380TKM3-F1
#
_cell.length_a   1.000
_cell.length_b   1.000
_cell.length_c   1.000
_cell.angle_alpha   90.00
_cell.angle_beta   90.00
_cell.angle_gamma   90.00
#
_symmetry.space_group_name_H-M   'P 1'
#
loop_
_entity.id
_entity.type
_entity.pdbx_description
1 polymer ?
#
loop_
_entity_poly.entity_id
_entity_poly.type
_entity_poly.pdbx_seq_one_letter_code
_entity_poly.pdbx_strand_id
1 'polypeptide(L)'
;MNENTPFAAPIARLLWRPDVTVLLPWQAALLRAGRIIYVLARDIIEGPLPLHAASLVYTTLLSFVPLLAFCFSVLKGFGVHNTLEPLLLGVLEPLGPRAEEVTLHVIGFIDRMEVGVLGALGLALLLYTAISVIQKIEAAFNTIWHVEQARSLARKLADYMSTLLITPVLVFAAFSMIATVLDSPLIQRLGGMPLGELLTGGVRFLPKLVLVAVLAFVYLFIPNTKVRAAAALTGAVIAGLLWLAAGQVFATFVASAQSYAAIYSAFASAILVILWLNVNWIIVLTGAAIAYYVQHPEAVRIDAQPPLLSARSLERTTLASLAAIAEAAYAGQPALTIDDLTRCLRLPATDVDRVMAALERAGLICRSADDPPRFLPARPLEVTPAKAALDAVRGEDGVQIPAAQLSPGSARTIETVEQRLDAAVAAALEGVTLKDLAASAEGRSQSDKTV
;
A
#
# COMPACT_ATOMS: atom_id res chain seq x y z
N MET A 1 -3.33 -8.73 10.45
CA MET A 1 -4.03 -9.83 11.12
C MET A 1 -2.96 -10.60 11.86
N ASN A 2 -3.14 -10.78 13.18
CA ASN A 2 -2.27 -11.62 13.99
C ASN A 2 -2.06 -12.97 13.29
N GLU A 3 -0.87 -13.57 13.43
CA GLU A 3 -0.53 -14.91 12.89
C GLU A 3 -1.49 -16.04 13.31
N ASN A 4 -2.49 -15.74 14.15
CA ASN A 4 -3.49 -16.65 14.69
C ASN A 4 -4.77 -16.79 13.85
N THR A 5 -4.82 -16.38 12.58
CA THR A 5 -5.99 -16.70 11.75
C THR A 5 -5.81 -18.07 11.07
N PRO A 6 -6.68 -19.06 11.37
CA PRO A 6 -6.46 -20.47 11.03
C PRO A 6 -6.45 -20.79 9.52
N PHE A 7 -6.88 -19.85 8.66
CA PHE A 7 -6.92 -20.03 7.20
C PHE A 7 -5.63 -19.60 6.48
N ALA A 8 -4.81 -18.72 7.06
CA ALA A 8 -3.65 -18.13 6.36
C ALA A 8 -2.40 -19.02 6.39
N ALA A 9 -2.14 -19.68 7.52
CA ALA A 9 -0.94 -20.49 7.74
C ALA A 9 -0.74 -21.68 6.75
N PRO A 10 -1.77 -22.48 6.37
CA PRO A 10 -1.56 -23.60 5.46
C PRO A 10 -1.28 -23.16 4.00
N ILE A 11 -1.95 -22.11 3.53
CA ILE A 11 -1.79 -21.59 2.16
C ILE A 11 -0.42 -20.92 2.00
N ALA A 12 0.01 -20.15 3.00
CA ALA A 12 1.35 -19.56 3.06
C ALA A 12 2.45 -20.63 2.99
N ARG A 13 2.31 -21.74 3.73
CA ARG A 13 3.28 -22.85 3.67
C ARG A 13 3.32 -23.54 2.31
N LEU A 14 2.17 -23.70 1.64
CA LEU A 14 2.09 -24.37 0.33
C LEU A 14 2.74 -23.54 -0.79
N LEU A 15 2.53 -22.22 -0.79
CA LEU A 15 3.03 -21.32 -1.83
C LEU A 15 4.53 -21.01 -1.70
N TRP A 16 5.12 -21.06 -0.50
CA TRP A 16 6.52 -20.71 -0.27
C TRP A 16 7.46 -21.91 -0.07
N ARG A 17 6.96 -23.15 0.09
CA ARG A 17 7.80 -24.36 0.17
C ARG A 17 8.52 -24.78 -1.13
N PRO A 18 7.94 -24.62 -2.34
CA PRO A 18 8.59 -25.11 -3.56
C PRO A 18 9.75 -24.22 -4.02
N ASP A 19 10.90 -24.82 -4.27
CA ASP A 19 12.03 -24.15 -4.93
C ASP A 19 11.68 -23.86 -6.39
N VAL A 20 11.51 -22.57 -6.69
CA VAL A 20 11.11 -22.07 -8.02
C VAL A 20 12.15 -22.41 -9.10
N THR A 21 13.38 -22.70 -8.69
CA THR A 21 14.52 -23.06 -9.57
C THR A 21 14.44 -24.47 -10.14
N VAL A 22 13.62 -25.36 -9.55
CA VAL A 22 13.50 -26.77 -9.97
C VAL A 22 12.27 -27.00 -10.87
N LEU A 23 11.38 -26.02 -10.99
CA LEU A 23 10.08 -26.15 -11.65
C LEU A 23 10.11 -25.76 -13.15
N LEU A 24 9.20 -26.34 -13.94
CA LEU A 24 8.94 -25.91 -15.32
C LEU A 24 8.53 -24.43 -15.36
N PRO A 25 8.86 -23.68 -16.43
CA PRO A 25 8.65 -22.23 -16.49
C PRO A 25 7.19 -21.80 -16.29
N TRP A 26 6.22 -22.61 -16.74
CA TRP A 26 4.80 -22.34 -16.53
C TRP A 26 4.37 -22.57 -15.07
N GLN A 27 4.92 -23.58 -14.39
CA GLN A 27 4.67 -23.87 -12.98
C GLN A 27 5.25 -22.76 -12.09
N ALA A 28 6.46 -22.31 -12.42
CA ALA A 28 7.11 -21.18 -11.76
C ALA A 28 6.30 -19.88 -11.92
N ALA A 29 5.73 -19.62 -13.11
CA ALA A 29 4.88 -18.46 -13.35
C ALA A 29 3.57 -18.52 -12.55
N LEU A 30 2.91 -19.67 -12.51
CA LEU A 30 1.66 -19.88 -11.79
C LEU A 30 1.86 -19.73 -10.27
N LEU A 31 2.97 -20.25 -9.76
CA LEU A 31 3.33 -20.14 -8.35
C LEU A 31 3.71 -18.70 -7.97
N ARG A 32 4.41 -17.95 -8.84
CA ARG A 32 4.66 -16.50 -8.65
C ARG A 32 3.35 -15.71 -8.63
N ALA A 33 2.44 -15.99 -9.56
CA ALA A 33 1.12 -15.35 -9.57
C ALA A 33 0.34 -15.65 -8.28
N GLY A 34 0.35 -16.89 -7.81
CA GLY A 34 -0.26 -17.28 -6.54
C GLY A 34 0.33 -16.54 -5.33
N ARG A 35 1.66 -16.37 -5.28
CA ARG A 35 2.33 -15.57 -4.24
C ARG A 35 1.91 -14.10 -4.28
N ILE A 36 1.87 -13.49 -5.46
CA ILE A 36 1.43 -12.10 -5.63
C ILE A 36 -0.02 -11.94 -5.18
N ILE A 37 -0.92 -12.85 -5.57
CA ILE A 37 -2.32 -12.83 -5.16
C ILE A 37 -2.45 -12.92 -3.64
N TYR A 38 -1.69 -13.79 -2.99
CA TYR A 38 -1.73 -13.95 -1.54
C TYR A 38 -1.26 -12.68 -0.81
N VAL A 39 -0.11 -12.11 -1.21
CA VAL A 39 0.41 -10.88 -0.59
C VAL A 39 -0.55 -9.71 -0.86
N LEU A 40 -1.09 -9.60 -2.08
CA LEU A 40 -2.07 -8.58 -2.42
C LEU A 40 -3.36 -8.71 -1.61
N ALA A 41 -3.86 -9.92 -1.40
CA ALA A 41 -5.04 -10.16 -0.56
C ALA A 41 -4.78 -9.74 0.90
N ARG A 42 -3.59 -10.04 1.43
CA ARG A 42 -3.15 -9.55 2.74
C ARG A 42 -3.12 -8.02 2.78
N ASP A 43 -2.54 -7.37 1.79
CA ASP A 43 -2.44 -5.91 1.72
C ASP A 43 -3.81 -5.21 1.58
N ILE A 44 -4.78 -5.85 0.94
CA ILE A 44 -6.15 -5.35 0.85
C ILE A 44 -6.90 -5.52 2.18
N ILE A 45 -6.65 -6.58 2.94
CA ILE A 45 -7.36 -6.85 4.20
C ILE A 45 -6.72 -6.12 5.39
N GLU A 46 -5.39 -6.07 5.42
CA GLU A 46 -4.60 -5.62 6.58
C GLU A 46 -3.76 -4.38 6.28
N GLY A 47 -3.48 -4.13 5.01
CA GLY A 47 -2.60 -3.06 4.59
C GLY A 47 -3.29 -1.70 4.52
N PRO A 48 -2.54 -0.66 4.11
CA PRO A 48 -3.05 0.71 4.06
C PRO A 48 -3.92 0.99 2.82
N LEU A 49 -4.05 0.04 1.88
CA LEU A 49 -4.76 0.24 0.61
C LEU A 49 -6.23 0.70 0.79
N PRO A 50 -7.06 0.05 1.65
CA PRO A 50 -8.44 0.49 1.85
C PRO A 50 -8.54 1.89 2.44
N LEU A 51 -7.61 2.27 3.32
CA LEU A 51 -7.57 3.60 3.93
C LEU A 51 -7.23 4.67 2.88
N HIS A 52 -6.25 4.39 2.01
CA HIS A 52 -5.94 5.26 0.88
C HIS A 52 -7.12 5.39 -0.09
N ALA A 53 -7.78 4.27 -0.43
CA ALA A 53 -8.97 4.28 -1.26
C ALA A 53 -10.10 5.13 -0.64
N ALA A 54 -10.38 4.98 0.66
CA ALA A 54 -11.38 5.78 1.36
C ALA A 54 -11.06 7.29 1.37
N SER A 55 -9.79 7.64 1.61
CA SER A 55 -9.32 9.04 1.55
C SER A 55 -9.49 9.62 0.13
N LEU A 56 -9.19 8.84 -0.90
CA LEU A 56 -9.39 9.24 -2.30
C LEU A 56 -10.86 9.39 -2.65
N VAL A 57 -11.73 8.49 -2.19
CA VAL A 57 -13.19 8.60 -2.35
C VAL A 57 -13.70 9.91 -1.74
N TYR A 58 -13.38 10.17 -0.48
CA TYR A 58 -13.80 11.39 0.22
C TYR A 58 -13.35 12.65 -0.53
N THR A 59 -12.09 12.68 -0.98
CA THR A 59 -11.54 13.85 -1.68
C THR A 59 -12.16 14.02 -3.06
N THR A 60 -12.42 12.92 -3.77
CA THR A 60 -13.10 12.95 -5.07
C THR A 60 -14.52 13.50 -4.91
N LEU A 61 -15.28 13.02 -3.92
CA LEU A 61 -16.63 13.52 -3.61
C LEU A 61 -16.62 15.00 -3.25
N LEU A 62 -15.69 15.45 -2.42
CA LEU A 62 -15.54 16.87 -2.07
C LEU A 62 -15.20 17.74 -3.31
N SER A 63 -14.48 17.16 -4.28
CA SER A 63 -14.09 17.84 -5.53
C SER A 63 -15.24 18.00 -6.53
N PHE A 64 -16.33 17.24 -6.40
CA PHE A 64 -17.49 17.37 -7.29
C PHE A 64 -18.20 18.71 -7.13
N VAL A 65 -18.32 19.24 -5.90
CA VAL A 65 -19.05 20.50 -5.66
C VAL A 65 -18.40 21.69 -6.37
N PRO A 66 -17.08 21.95 -6.20
CA PRO A 66 -16.40 23.03 -6.93
C PRO A 66 -16.39 22.80 -8.45
N LEU A 67 -16.27 21.55 -8.89
CA LEU A 67 -16.31 21.20 -10.31
C LEU A 67 -17.66 21.58 -10.92
N LEU A 68 -18.77 21.22 -10.28
CA LEU A 68 -20.11 21.57 -10.74
C LEU A 68 -20.32 23.10 -10.75
N ALA A 69 -19.90 23.79 -9.69
CA ALA A 69 -19.99 25.25 -9.62
C ALA A 69 -19.21 25.94 -10.75
N PHE A 70 -17.99 25.47 -11.03
CA PHE A 70 -17.17 25.96 -12.13
C PHE A 70 -17.80 25.67 -13.49
N CYS A 71 -18.22 24.44 -13.75
CA CYS A 71 -18.88 24.05 -15.00
C CYS A 71 -20.12 24.92 -15.28
N PHE A 72 -20.98 25.12 -14.27
CA PHE A 72 -22.17 25.96 -14.41
C PHE A 72 -21.84 27.44 -14.61
N SER A 73 -20.83 27.96 -13.90
CA SER A 73 -20.34 29.34 -14.12
C SER A 73 -19.84 29.54 -15.55
N VAL A 74 -19.04 28.60 -16.07
CA VAL A 74 -18.56 28.61 -17.45
C VAL A 74 -19.71 28.55 -18.44
N LEU A 75 -20.65 27.63 -18.25
CA LEU A 75 -21.82 27.46 -19.13
C LEU A 75 -22.69 28.72 -19.19
N LYS A 76 -22.94 29.35 -18.04
CA LYS A 76 -23.67 30.63 -17.96
C LYS A 76 -22.88 31.78 -18.56
N GLY A 77 -21.56 31.81 -18.36
CA GLY A 77 -20.65 32.80 -18.95
C GLY A 77 -20.61 32.77 -20.47
N PHE A 78 -20.72 31.59 -21.08
CA PHE A 78 -20.82 31.43 -22.55
C PHE A 78 -22.26 31.62 -23.09
N GLY A 79 -23.27 31.83 -22.24
CA GLY A 79 -24.67 31.98 -22.65
C GLY A 79 -25.34 30.68 -23.12
N VAL A 80 -24.69 29.53 -22.98
CA VAL A 80 -25.11 28.21 -23.51
C VAL A 80 -26.16 27.53 -22.61
N HIS A 81 -26.56 28.16 -21.49
CA HIS A 81 -27.54 27.63 -20.53
C HIS A 81 -28.87 27.16 -21.15
N ASN A 82 -29.39 27.87 -22.16
CA ASN A 82 -30.63 27.49 -22.85
C ASN A 82 -30.52 26.22 -23.71
N THR A 83 -29.30 25.77 -24.01
CA THR A 83 -29.06 24.49 -24.70
C THR A 83 -28.74 23.34 -23.74
N LEU A 84 -28.65 23.60 -22.42
CA LEU A 84 -28.45 22.56 -21.41
C LEU A 84 -29.71 21.78 -21.09
N GLU A 85 -30.88 22.39 -21.16
CA GLU A 85 -32.15 21.74 -20.86
C GLU A 85 -32.35 20.44 -21.67
N PRO A 86 -32.24 20.44 -23.02
CA PRO A 86 -32.36 19.20 -23.80
C PRO A 86 -31.22 18.20 -23.53
N LEU A 87 -30.02 18.67 -23.17
CA LEU A 87 -28.89 17.80 -22.80
C LEU A 87 -29.11 17.12 -21.44
N LEU A 88 -29.57 17.86 -20.43
CA LEU A 88 -29.88 17.35 -19.11
C LEU A 88 -31.05 16.38 -19.17
N LEU A 89 -32.10 16.69 -19.94
CA LEU A 89 -33.21 15.77 -20.19
C LEU A 89 -32.73 14.47 -20.84
N GLY A 90 -31.80 14.52 -21.80
CA GLY A 90 -31.22 13.31 -22.41
C GLY A 90 -30.33 12.51 -21.46
N VAL A 91 -29.51 13.16 -20.63
CA VAL A 91 -28.66 12.47 -19.64
C VAL A 91 -29.48 11.87 -18.50
N LEU A 92 -30.56 12.55 -18.10
CA LEU A 92 -31.43 12.16 -17.00
C LEU A 92 -32.63 11.32 -17.45
N GLU A 93 -32.79 11.07 -18.75
CA GLU A 93 -33.82 10.19 -19.32
C GLU A 93 -33.96 8.85 -18.56
N PRO A 94 -32.87 8.17 -18.12
CA PRO A 94 -32.97 6.94 -17.34
C PRO A 94 -33.68 7.09 -15.97
N LEU A 95 -33.90 8.32 -15.48
CA LEU A 95 -34.64 8.61 -14.25
C LEU A 95 -36.17 8.67 -14.48
N GLY A 96 -36.65 8.57 -15.72
CA GLY A 96 -38.07 8.57 -16.06
C GLY A 96 -38.76 9.91 -15.70
N PRO A 97 -39.96 9.92 -15.09
CA PRO A 97 -40.73 11.15 -14.84
C PRO A 97 -40.00 12.16 -13.93
N ARG A 98 -39.02 11.71 -13.14
CA ARG A 98 -38.22 12.57 -12.26
C ARG A 98 -37.15 13.37 -13.00
N ALA A 99 -36.87 13.03 -14.26
CA ALA A 99 -35.87 13.71 -15.09
C ALA A 99 -36.23 15.19 -15.28
N GLU A 100 -37.49 15.51 -15.55
CA GLU A 100 -37.96 16.89 -15.72
C GLU A 100 -37.83 17.70 -14.41
N GLU A 101 -38.24 17.13 -13.28
CA GLU A 101 -38.17 17.80 -11.98
C GLU A 101 -36.72 18.10 -11.57
N VAL A 102 -35.82 17.13 -11.74
CA VAL A 102 -34.37 17.32 -11.45
C VAL A 102 -33.76 18.33 -12.42
N THR A 103 -34.13 18.28 -13.70
CA THR A 103 -33.63 19.22 -14.72
C THR A 103 -34.03 20.65 -14.41
N LEU A 104 -35.31 20.88 -14.08
CA LEU A 104 -35.83 22.20 -13.69
C LEU A 104 -35.16 22.71 -12.41
N HIS A 105 -34.90 21.83 -11.44
CA HIS A 105 -34.16 22.20 -10.22
C HIS A 105 -32.72 22.63 -10.52
N VAL A 106 -32.03 21.89 -11.40
CA VAL A 106 -30.65 22.20 -11.82
C VAL A 106 -30.59 23.51 -12.61
N ILE A 107 -31.48 23.71 -13.58
CA ILE A 107 -31.57 24.96 -14.36
C ILE A 107 -31.88 26.14 -13.45
N GLY A 108 -32.90 26.01 -12.58
CA GLY A 108 -33.26 27.07 -11.65
C GLY A 108 -32.13 27.40 -10.66
N PHE A 109 -31.28 26.43 -10.30
CA PHE A 109 -30.08 26.69 -9.51
C PHE A 109 -29.03 27.49 -10.31
N ILE A 110 -28.78 27.12 -11.57
CA ILE A 110 -27.85 27.82 -12.47
C ILE A 110 -28.29 29.27 -12.72
N ASP A 111 -29.58 29.51 -12.92
CA ASP A 111 -30.13 30.84 -13.16
C ASP A 111 -29.97 31.76 -11.96
N ARG A 112 -30.11 31.21 -10.75
CA ARG A 112 -29.89 31.95 -9.48
C ARG A 112 -28.41 32.15 -9.13
N MET A 113 -27.46 31.51 -9.81
CA MET A 113 -26.04 31.67 -9.50
C MET A 113 -25.46 32.98 -10.04
N GLU A 114 -24.77 33.75 -9.18
CA GLU A 114 -24.02 34.94 -9.59
C GLU A 114 -22.67 34.55 -10.22
N VAL A 115 -22.52 34.72 -11.54
CA VAL A 115 -21.38 34.20 -12.32
C VAL A 115 -20.03 34.78 -11.88
N GLY A 116 -19.99 36.05 -11.46
CA GLY A 116 -18.74 36.79 -11.20
C GLY A 116 -17.94 36.27 -10.01
N VAL A 117 -18.46 36.41 -8.79
CA VAL A 117 -17.73 36.07 -7.56
C VAL A 117 -17.70 34.55 -7.32
N LEU A 118 -18.81 33.85 -7.56
CA LEU A 118 -18.87 32.39 -7.39
C LEU A 118 -18.06 31.64 -8.46
N GLY A 119 -17.92 32.19 -9.66
CA GLY A 119 -17.09 31.59 -10.72
C GLY A 119 -15.60 31.59 -10.36
N ALA A 120 -15.08 32.74 -9.93
CA ALA A 120 -13.68 32.86 -9.49
C ALA A 120 -13.40 32.03 -8.23
N LEU A 121 -14.31 32.06 -7.24
CA LEU A 121 -14.19 31.25 -6.04
C LEU A 121 -14.28 29.75 -6.35
N GLY A 122 -15.21 29.36 -7.23
CA GLY A 122 -15.38 27.98 -7.70
C GLY A 122 -14.15 27.48 -8.44
N LEU A 123 -13.54 28.29 -9.30
CA LEU A 123 -12.27 27.96 -9.96
C LEU A 123 -11.13 27.80 -8.95
N ALA A 124 -10.98 28.74 -8.01
CA ALA A 124 -9.93 28.65 -6.98
C ALA A 124 -10.09 27.39 -6.13
N LEU A 125 -11.32 27.09 -5.70
CA LEU A 125 -11.62 25.89 -4.92
C LEU A 125 -11.45 24.61 -5.74
N LEU A 126 -11.80 24.61 -7.03
CA LEU A 126 -11.58 23.49 -7.95
C LEU A 126 -10.09 23.21 -8.14
N LEU A 127 -9.27 24.24 -8.36
CA LEU A 127 -7.82 24.08 -8.46
C LEU A 127 -7.24 23.51 -7.16
N TYR A 128 -7.70 24.02 -6.01
CA TYR A 128 -7.30 23.52 -4.70
C TYR A 128 -7.66 22.04 -4.51
N THR A 129 -8.92 21.66 -4.77
CA THR A 129 -9.37 20.27 -4.61
C THR A 129 -8.71 19.33 -5.61
N ALA A 130 -8.54 19.75 -6.86
CA ALA A 130 -7.82 18.97 -7.87
C ALA A 130 -6.36 18.71 -7.49
N ILE A 131 -5.65 19.72 -6.98
CA ILE A 131 -4.28 19.56 -6.46
C ILE A 131 -4.28 18.60 -5.27
N SER A 132 -5.25 18.71 -4.36
CA SER A 132 -5.40 17.83 -3.20
C SER A 132 -5.63 16.37 -3.60
N VAL A 133 -6.48 16.12 -4.61
CA VAL A 133 -6.70 14.78 -5.16
C VAL A 133 -5.39 14.22 -5.73
N ILE A 134 -4.68 14.97 -6.58
CA ILE A 134 -3.41 14.50 -7.16
C ILE A 134 -2.38 14.20 -6.06
N GLN A 135 -2.24 15.06 -5.06
CA GLN A 135 -1.33 14.83 -3.94
C GLN A 135 -1.65 13.55 -3.17
N LYS A 136 -2.94 13.25 -2.96
CA LYS A 136 -3.37 12.00 -2.30
C LYS A 136 -3.14 10.77 -3.17
N ILE A 137 -3.34 10.88 -4.49
CA ILE A 137 -3.03 9.80 -5.43
C ILE A 137 -1.51 9.53 -5.40
N GLU A 138 -0.69 10.58 -5.51
CA GLU A 138 0.77 10.48 -5.44
C GLU A 138 1.22 9.86 -4.12
N ALA A 139 0.66 10.30 -2.99
CA ALA A 139 0.98 9.74 -1.67
C ALA A 139 0.62 8.25 -1.60
N ALA A 140 -0.57 7.85 -2.04
CA ALA A 140 -0.98 6.45 -2.06
C ALA A 140 -0.06 5.59 -2.95
N PHE A 141 0.32 6.12 -4.12
CA PHE A 141 1.22 5.43 -5.04
C PHE A 141 2.64 5.34 -4.44
N ASN A 142 3.16 6.41 -3.86
CA ASN A 142 4.46 6.40 -3.21
C ASN A 142 4.50 5.45 -2.01
N THR A 143 3.41 5.32 -1.24
CA THR A 143 3.29 4.30 -0.18
C THR A 143 3.41 2.89 -0.76
N ILE A 144 2.68 2.58 -1.84
CA ILE A 144 2.75 1.27 -2.52
C ILE A 144 4.17 1.00 -3.03
N TRP A 145 4.82 2.01 -3.59
CA TRP A 145 6.19 1.94 -4.11
C TRP A 145 7.27 2.10 -3.05
N HIS A 146 6.90 2.23 -1.76
CA HIS A 146 7.81 2.41 -0.63
C HIS A 146 8.80 3.59 -0.82
N VAL A 147 8.32 4.71 -1.38
CA VAL A 147 9.12 5.91 -1.65
C VAL A 147 8.93 6.92 -0.51
N GLU A 148 9.98 7.17 0.26
CA GLU A 148 9.96 8.08 1.42
C GLU A 148 10.03 9.57 1.05
N GLN A 149 10.52 9.90 -0.16
CA GLN A 149 10.74 11.29 -0.58
C GLN A 149 9.60 11.85 -1.44
N ALA A 150 8.88 12.83 -0.91
CA ALA A 150 7.95 13.64 -1.68
C ALA A 150 8.70 14.69 -2.53
N ARG A 151 8.29 14.90 -3.79
CA ARG A 151 8.83 16.00 -4.61
C ARG A 151 8.57 17.38 -3.97
N SER A 152 9.37 18.39 -4.31
CA SER A 152 9.10 19.76 -3.88
C SER A 152 7.77 20.29 -4.46
N LEU A 153 7.00 21.02 -3.66
CA LEU A 153 5.69 21.59 -4.04
C LEU A 153 5.73 22.40 -5.34
N ALA A 154 6.82 23.13 -5.59
CA ALA A 154 6.98 23.96 -6.78
C ALA A 154 7.11 23.15 -8.08
N ARG A 155 7.88 22.05 -8.07
CA ARG A 155 8.01 21.16 -9.24
C ARG A 155 6.73 20.34 -9.45
N LYS A 156 6.07 19.94 -8.35
CA LYS A 156 4.74 19.34 -8.38
C LYS A 156 3.72 20.23 -9.10
N LEU A 157 3.67 21.52 -8.77
CA LEU A 157 2.69 22.42 -9.37
C LEU A 157 2.86 22.55 -10.89
N ALA A 158 4.10 22.69 -11.38
CA ALA A 158 4.39 22.81 -12.81
C ALA A 158 4.04 21.53 -13.59
N ASP A 159 4.44 20.36 -13.07
CA ASP A 159 4.16 19.06 -13.70
C ASP A 159 2.65 18.72 -13.63
N TYR A 160 1.99 19.10 -12.53
CA TYR A 160 0.57 18.82 -12.31
C TYR A 160 -0.36 19.71 -13.12
N MET A 161 -0.03 20.97 -13.40
CA MET A 161 -0.91 21.80 -14.24
C MET A 161 -1.04 21.28 -15.67
N SER A 162 0.06 20.85 -16.28
CA SER A 162 0.03 20.24 -17.61
C SER A 162 -0.75 18.92 -17.60
N THR A 163 -0.47 18.05 -16.63
CA THR A 163 -1.11 16.73 -16.53
C THR A 163 -2.60 16.85 -16.19
N LEU A 164 -2.98 17.75 -15.28
CA LEU A 164 -4.34 17.96 -14.81
C LEU A 164 -5.26 18.53 -15.90
N LEU A 165 -4.74 19.42 -16.75
CA LEU A 165 -5.54 20.03 -17.82
C LEU A 165 -5.58 19.15 -19.07
N ILE A 166 -4.44 18.61 -19.48
CA ILE A 166 -4.33 17.91 -20.77
C ILE A 166 -4.88 16.49 -20.69
N THR A 167 -4.57 15.74 -19.61
CA THR A 167 -4.90 14.32 -19.54
C THR A 167 -6.41 14.05 -19.54
N PRO A 168 -7.23 14.69 -18.68
CA PRO A 168 -8.67 14.45 -18.69
C PRO A 168 -9.32 14.83 -20.02
N VAL A 169 -8.94 15.99 -20.58
CA VAL A 169 -9.48 16.45 -21.87
C VAL A 169 -9.14 15.46 -23.00
N LEU A 170 -7.91 14.97 -23.05
CA LEU A 170 -7.47 14.01 -24.06
C LEU A 170 -8.22 12.67 -23.92
N VAL A 171 -8.38 12.20 -22.67
CA VAL A 171 -9.11 10.95 -22.38
C VAL A 171 -10.58 11.08 -22.75
N PHE A 172 -11.25 12.16 -22.35
CA PHE A 172 -12.64 12.42 -22.74
C PHE A 172 -12.78 12.54 -24.26
N ALA A 173 -11.89 13.26 -24.93
CA ALA A 173 -11.92 13.38 -26.40
C ALA A 173 -11.74 12.02 -27.08
N ALA A 174 -10.83 11.18 -26.59
CA ALA A 174 -10.61 9.84 -27.12
C ALA A 174 -11.86 8.96 -26.95
N PHE A 175 -12.46 8.92 -25.76
CA PHE A 175 -13.69 8.15 -25.52
C PHE A 175 -14.86 8.68 -26.35
N SER A 176 -15.05 10.00 -26.43
CA SER A 176 -16.13 10.62 -27.23
C SER A 176 -15.99 10.31 -28.72
N MET A 177 -14.76 10.37 -29.25
CA MET A 177 -14.48 10.01 -30.65
C MET A 177 -14.76 8.53 -30.92
N ILE A 178 -14.36 7.64 -30.01
CA ILE A 178 -14.64 6.22 -30.15
C ILE A 178 -16.14 5.95 -30.08
N ALA A 179 -16.87 6.60 -29.17
CA ALA A 179 -18.33 6.48 -29.05
C ALA A 179 -19.04 6.94 -30.33
N THR A 180 -18.67 8.11 -30.88
CA THR A 180 -19.25 8.59 -32.15
C THR A 180 -18.95 7.68 -33.33
N VAL A 181 -17.75 7.09 -33.38
CA VAL A 181 -17.41 6.11 -34.43
C VAL A 181 -18.27 4.85 -34.27
N LEU A 182 -18.43 4.33 -33.05
CA LEU A 182 -19.24 3.16 -32.75
C LEU A 182 -20.72 3.35 -33.13
N ASP A 183 -21.27 4.54 -32.87
CA ASP A 183 -22.65 4.88 -33.19
C ASP A 183 -22.86 5.25 -34.68
N SER A 184 -21.78 5.38 -35.46
CA SER A 184 -21.90 5.77 -36.87
C SER A 184 -22.64 4.72 -37.71
N PRO A 185 -23.53 5.14 -38.62
CA PRO A 185 -24.27 4.22 -39.49
C PRO A 185 -23.36 3.44 -40.45
N LEU A 186 -22.14 3.93 -40.70
CA LEU A 186 -21.13 3.22 -41.47
C LEU A 186 -20.62 1.97 -40.75
N ILE A 187 -20.27 2.08 -39.46
CA ILE A 187 -19.83 0.95 -38.64
C ILE A 187 -20.97 -0.07 -38.50
N GLN A 188 -22.22 0.39 -38.33
CA GLN A 188 -23.38 -0.49 -38.24
C GLN A 188 -23.66 -1.25 -39.56
N ARG A 189 -23.48 -0.59 -40.72
CA ARG A 189 -23.64 -1.23 -42.05
C ARG A 189 -22.52 -2.20 -42.38
N LEU A 190 -21.30 -1.92 -41.94
CA LEU A 190 -20.15 -2.81 -42.13
C LEU A 190 -20.29 -4.10 -41.33
N GLY A 191 -20.95 -4.07 -40.17
CA GLY A 191 -21.16 -5.26 -39.31
C GLY A 191 -21.88 -6.45 -39.95
N GLY A 192 -22.47 -6.31 -41.14
CA GLY A 192 -23.08 -7.42 -41.90
C GLY A 192 -22.16 -8.13 -42.90
N MET A 193 -20.90 -7.70 -43.05
CA MET A 193 -19.91 -8.32 -43.93
C MET A 193 -18.83 -9.05 -43.11
N PRO A 194 -18.25 -10.17 -43.58
CA PRO A 194 -17.20 -10.90 -42.84
C PRO A 194 -15.98 -10.03 -42.49
N LEU A 195 -15.58 -9.13 -43.39
CA LEU A 195 -14.49 -8.17 -43.15
C LEU A 195 -14.91 -7.06 -42.16
N GLY A 196 -16.19 -6.71 -42.16
CA GLY A 196 -16.74 -5.69 -41.30
C GLY A 196 -17.02 -6.19 -39.88
N GLU A 197 -17.29 -7.48 -39.65
CA GLU A 197 -17.30 -8.09 -38.32
C GLU A 197 -15.92 -8.00 -37.64
N LEU A 198 -14.82 -8.23 -38.38
CA LEU A 198 -13.47 -8.06 -37.87
C LEU A 198 -13.14 -6.59 -37.53
N LEU A 199 -13.51 -5.67 -38.41
CA LEU A 199 -13.31 -4.23 -38.22
C LEU A 199 -14.13 -3.69 -37.04
N THR A 200 -15.42 -4.04 -36.97
CA THR A 200 -16.30 -3.64 -35.86
C THR A 200 -15.87 -4.26 -34.53
N GLY A 201 -15.39 -5.50 -34.54
CA GLY A 201 -14.76 -6.14 -33.38
C GLY A 201 -13.53 -5.38 -32.88
N GLY A 202 -12.66 -4.94 -33.79
CA GLY A 202 -11.48 -4.11 -33.45
C GLY A 202 -11.85 -2.76 -32.84
N VAL A 203 -12.81 -2.05 -33.43
CA VAL A 203 -13.30 -0.75 -32.91
C VAL A 203 -13.96 -0.91 -31.54
N ARG A 204 -14.68 -2.02 -31.28
CA ARG A 204 -15.24 -2.33 -29.95
C ARG A 204 -14.18 -2.63 -28.89
N PHE A 205 -12.95 -2.97 -29.30
CA PHE A 205 -11.84 -3.22 -28.39
C PHE A 205 -11.07 -1.94 -28.02
N LEU A 206 -11.15 -0.89 -28.86
CA LEU A 206 -10.45 0.38 -28.67
C LEU A 206 -10.69 1.05 -27.29
N PRO A 207 -11.92 1.13 -26.75
CA PRO A 207 -12.14 1.72 -25.43
C PRO A 207 -11.37 1.00 -24.31
N LYS A 208 -11.24 -0.33 -24.43
CA LYS A 208 -10.52 -1.16 -23.46
C LYS A 208 -9.01 -0.91 -23.55
N LEU A 209 -8.49 -0.76 -24.77
CA LEU A 209 -7.09 -0.38 -25.00
C LEU A 209 -6.78 1.02 -24.45
N VAL A 210 -7.68 1.99 -24.67
CA VAL A 210 -7.52 3.34 -24.12
C VAL A 210 -7.52 3.29 -22.59
N LEU A 211 -8.43 2.54 -21.97
CA LEU A 211 -8.45 2.35 -20.52
C LEU A 211 -7.12 1.79 -19.99
N VAL A 212 -6.62 0.71 -20.60
CA VAL A 212 -5.32 0.12 -20.22
C VAL A 212 -4.18 1.11 -20.45
N ALA A 213 -4.19 1.86 -21.54
CA ALA A 213 -3.17 2.87 -21.81
C ALA A 213 -3.16 4.00 -20.77
N VAL A 214 -4.34 4.48 -20.36
CA VAL A 214 -4.50 5.50 -19.31
C VAL A 214 -4.01 4.98 -17.97
N LEU A 215 -4.39 3.75 -17.59
CA LEU A 215 -3.91 3.14 -16.34
C LEU A 215 -2.39 2.93 -16.38
N ALA A 216 -1.83 2.46 -17.49
CA ALA A 216 -0.40 2.28 -17.65
C ALA A 216 0.36 3.62 -17.57
N PHE A 217 -0.18 4.67 -18.18
CA PHE A 217 0.36 6.03 -18.08
C PHE A 217 0.37 6.51 -16.63
N VAL A 218 -0.76 6.35 -15.93
CA VAL A 218 -0.89 6.70 -14.50
C VAL A 218 0.14 5.94 -13.64
N TYR A 219 0.29 4.63 -13.85
CA TYR A 219 1.26 3.81 -13.12
C TYR A 219 2.72 4.14 -13.45
N LEU A 220 3.00 4.69 -14.63
CA LEU A 220 4.34 5.08 -15.05
C LEU A 220 4.73 6.48 -14.53
N PHE A 221 3.79 7.43 -14.56
CA PHE A 221 4.08 8.86 -14.35
C PHE A 221 3.82 9.36 -12.92
N ILE A 222 2.84 8.81 -12.21
CA ILE A 222 2.47 9.30 -10.88
C ILE A 222 3.50 8.92 -9.80
N PRO A 223 4.00 7.66 -9.71
CA PRO A 223 4.97 7.32 -8.69
C PRO A 223 6.24 8.18 -8.79
N ASN A 224 6.79 8.58 -7.65
CA ASN A 224 8.06 9.31 -7.62
C ASN A 224 9.27 8.36 -7.73
N THR A 225 9.20 7.35 -8.60
CA THR A 225 10.25 6.35 -8.82
C THR A 225 10.26 5.87 -10.27
N LYS A 226 11.33 5.17 -10.66
CA LYS A 226 11.47 4.62 -12.02
C LYS A 226 10.68 3.31 -12.14
N VAL A 227 9.49 3.41 -12.71
CA VAL A 227 8.65 2.26 -13.04
C VAL A 227 9.00 1.73 -14.43
N ARG A 228 9.17 0.42 -14.56
CA ARG A 228 9.39 -0.24 -15.87
C ARG A 228 8.07 -0.32 -16.63
N ALA A 229 8.06 0.09 -17.90
CA ALA A 229 6.85 0.10 -18.73
C ALA A 229 6.15 -1.28 -18.80
N ALA A 230 6.91 -2.39 -18.84
CA ALA A 230 6.35 -3.73 -18.83
C ALA A 230 5.58 -4.06 -17.52
N ALA A 231 6.09 -3.60 -16.38
CA ALA A 231 5.44 -3.80 -15.08
C ALA A 231 4.17 -2.94 -14.96
N ALA A 232 4.26 -1.67 -15.36
CA ALA A 232 3.10 -0.77 -15.44
C ALA A 232 2.00 -1.32 -16.36
N LEU A 233 2.37 -1.83 -17.53
CA LEU A 233 1.41 -2.42 -18.47
C LEU A 233 0.76 -3.69 -17.91
N THR A 234 1.53 -4.55 -17.23
CA THR A 234 1.00 -5.76 -16.58
C THR A 234 -0.03 -5.39 -15.50
N GLY A 235 0.30 -4.42 -14.64
CA GLY A 235 -0.64 -3.88 -13.65
C GLY A 235 -1.88 -3.26 -14.28
N ALA A 236 -1.72 -2.51 -15.38
CA ALA A 236 -2.82 -1.86 -16.10
C ALA A 236 -3.77 -2.84 -16.77
N VAL A 237 -3.25 -3.91 -17.38
CA VAL A 237 -4.07 -4.99 -17.96
C VAL A 237 -4.88 -5.67 -16.88
N ILE A 238 -4.25 -6.03 -15.74
CA ILE A 238 -4.96 -6.72 -14.65
C ILE A 238 -6.00 -5.80 -14.01
N ALA A 239 -5.68 -4.53 -13.76
CA ALA A 239 -6.64 -3.55 -13.27
C ALA A 239 -7.80 -3.33 -14.26
N GLY A 240 -7.52 -3.26 -15.56
CA GLY A 240 -8.56 -3.17 -16.60
C GLY A 240 -9.49 -4.38 -16.62
N LEU A 241 -8.95 -5.59 -16.44
CA LEU A 241 -9.75 -6.81 -16.31
C LEU A 241 -10.60 -6.80 -15.04
N LEU A 242 -10.03 -6.39 -13.90
CA LEU A 242 -10.76 -6.23 -12.64
C LEU A 242 -11.88 -5.19 -12.77
N TRP A 243 -11.62 -4.08 -13.47
CA TRP A 243 -12.62 -3.03 -13.73
C TRP A 243 -13.79 -3.55 -14.56
N LEU A 244 -13.52 -4.30 -15.64
CA LEU A 244 -14.55 -4.93 -16.45
C LEU A 244 -15.38 -5.94 -15.65
N ALA A 245 -14.73 -6.80 -14.86
CA ALA A 245 -15.40 -7.78 -14.02
C ALA A 245 -16.25 -7.10 -12.93
N ALA A 246 -15.70 -6.12 -12.23
CA ALA A 246 -16.40 -5.34 -11.21
C ALA A 246 -17.57 -4.57 -11.80
N GLY A 247 -17.45 -4.03 -13.02
CA GLY A 247 -18.55 -3.36 -13.72
C GLY A 247 -19.72 -4.29 -14.01
N GLN A 248 -19.47 -5.53 -14.43
CA GLN A 248 -20.53 -6.53 -14.62
C GLN A 248 -21.21 -6.90 -13.30
N VAL A 249 -20.42 -7.17 -12.25
CA VAL A 249 -20.94 -7.47 -10.91
C VAL A 249 -21.78 -6.30 -10.39
N PHE A 250 -21.29 -5.07 -10.53
CA PHE A 250 -22.00 -3.88 -10.08
C PHE A 250 -23.28 -3.64 -10.87
N ALA A 251 -23.26 -3.81 -12.20
CA ALA A 251 -24.45 -3.67 -13.04
C ALA A 251 -25.54 -4.70 -12.66
N THR A 252 -25.17 -5.96 -12.46
CA THR A 252 -26.13 -7.00 -12.01
C THR A 252 -26.67 -6.72 -10.60
N PHE A 253 -25.81 -6.26 -9.69
CA PHE A 253 -26.21 -5.86 -8.35
C PHE A 253 -27.22 -4.70 -8.38
N VAL A 254 -26.93 -3.62 -9.12
CA VAL A 254 -27.82 -2.46 -9.25
C VAL A 254 -29.15 -2.85 -9.88
N ALA A 255 -29.14 -3.64 -10.96
CA ALA A 255 -30.36 -4.10 -11.62
C ALA A 255 -31.26 -4.91 -10.67
N SER A 256 -30.69 -5.74 -9.80
CA SER A 256 -31.44 -6.49 -8.78
C SER A 256 -31.98 -5.60 -7.65
N ALA A 257 -31.22 -4.57 -7.25
CA ALA A 257 -31.58 -3.68 -6.14
C ALA A 257 -32.69 -2.69 -6.50
N GLN A 258 -32.86 -2.36 -7.79
CA GLN A 258 -33.87 -1.41 -8.27
C GLN A 258 -35.31 -1.87 -7.99
N SER A 259 -35.56 -3.18 -7.86
CA SER A 259 -36.85 -3.75 -7.45
C SER A 259 -37.20 -3.49 -5.96
N TYR A 260 -36.21 -3.22 -5.11
CA TYR A 260 -36.39 -3.03 -3.66
C TYR A 260 -36.26 -1.56 -3.21
N ALA A 261 -35.71 -0.69 -4.06
CA ALA A 261 -35.32 0.67 -3.70
C ALA A 261 -36.42 1.75 -3.93
N ALA A 262 -37.67 1.38 -4.25
CA ALA A 262 -38.70 2.32 -4.69
C ALA A 262 -38.99 3.48 -3.71
N ILE A 263 -38.84 3.25 -2.40
CA ILE A 263 -39.13 4.26 -1.36
C ILE A 263 -37.87 5.04 -0.93
N TYR A 264 -36.67 4.45 -1.01
CA TYR A 264 -35.38 5.04 -0.58
C TYR A 264 -34.42 5.40 -1.73
N SER A 265 -34.92 5.42 -2.97
CA SER A 265 -34.14 5.50 -4.22
C SER A 265 -33.06 6.60 -4.25
N ALA A 266 -33.34 7.82 -3.78
CA ALA A 266 -32.36 8.91 -3.80
C ALA A 266 -31.18 8.66 -2.84
N PHE A 267 -31.46 8.19 -1.61
CA PHE A 267 -30.43 7.87 -0.62
C PHE A 267 -29.61 6.64 -1.02
N ALA A 268 -30.27 5.60 -1.55
CA ALA A 268 -29.62 4.41 -2.05
C ALA A 268 -28.67 4.73 -3.22
N SER A 269 -29.06 5.62 -4.12
CA SER A 269 -28.21 6.05 -5.25
C SER A 269 -26.91 6.69 -4.79
N ALA A 270 -26.96 7.56 -3.77
CA ALA A 270 -25.75 8.18 -3.21
C ALA A 270 -24.79 7.14 -2.62
N ILE A 271 -25.30 6.17 -1.86
CA ILE A 271 -24.50 5.07 -1.29
C ILE A 271 -23.89 4.22 -2.41
N LEU A 272 -24.66 3.90 -3.46
CA LEU A 272 -24.17 3.14 -4.61
C LEU A 272 -23.04 3.86 -5.34
N VAL A 273 -23.13 5.18 -5.50
CA VAL A 273 -22.04 5.99 -6.09
C VAL A 273 -20.79 5.95 -5.23
N ILE A 274 -20.92 6.08 -3.91
CA ILE A 274 -19.79 6.00 -2.97
C ILE A 274 -19.14 4.61 -3.04
N LEU A 275 -19.94 3.55 -3.05
CA LEU A 275 -19.47 2.17 -3.15
C LEU A 275 -18.76 1.93 -4.49
N TRP A 276 -19.35 2.38 -5.60
CA TRP A 276 -18.74 2.25 -6.92
C TRP A 276 -17.40 2.98 -6.99
N LEU A 277 -17.36 4.23 -6.50
CA LEU A 277 -16.13 5.02 -6.47
C LEU A 277 -15.05 4.35 -5.60
N ASN A 278 -15.44 3.75 -4.47
CA ASN A 278 -14.53 3.00 -3.61
C ASN A 278 -13.94 1.78 -4.33
N VAL A 279 -14.78 0.98 -4.99
CA VAL A 279 -14.35 -0.17 -5.79
C VAL A 279 -13.38 0.27 -6.90
N ASN A 280 -13.67 1.38 -7.60
CA ASN A 280 -12.77 1.91 -8.62
C ASN A 280 -11.40 2.27 -8.05
N TRP A 281 -11.34 2.96 -6.91
CA TRP A 281 -10.06 3.31 -6.28
C TRP A 281 -9.29 2.08 -5.78
N ILE A 282 -9.98 1.08 -5.22
CA ILE A 282 -9.36 -0.20 -4.84
C ILE A 282 -8.75 -0.86 -6.07
N ILE A 283 -9.45 -0.91 -7.21
CA ILE A 283 -8.94 -1.51 -8.45
C ILE A 283 -7.71 -0.76 -8.96
N VAL A 284 -7.75 0.57 -8.98
CA VAL A 284 -6.61 1.39 -9.43
C VAL A 284 -5.38 1.17 -8.54
N LEU A 285 -5.54 1.18 -7.22
CA LEU A 285 -4.44 0.94 -6.27
C LEU A 285 -3.93 -0.50 -6.33
N THR A 286 -4.83 -1.46 -6.54
CA THR A 286 -4.49 -2.87 -6.74
C THR A 286 -3.60 -3.06 -7.97
N GLY A 287 -3.94 -2.43 -9.10
CA GLY A 287 -3.09 -2.46 -10.29
C GLY A 287 -1.71 -1.85 -10.07
N ALA A 288 -1.62 -0.78 -9.29
CA ALA A 288 -0.34 -0.18 -8.91
C ALA A 288 0.50 -1.12 -8.02
N ALA A 289 -0.12 -1.81 -7.06
CA ALA A 289 0.56 -2.81 -6.22
C ALA A 289 1.05 -4.00 -7.04
N ILE A 290 0.24 -4.49 -7.99
CA ILE A 290 0.66 -5.54 -8.91
C ILE A 290 1.86 -5.10 -9.75
N ALA A 291 1.84 -3.88 -10.29
CA ALA A 291 2.99 -3.34 -11.02
C ALA A 291 4.26 -3.32 -10.15
N TYR A 292 4.14 -2.95 -8.87
CA TYR A 292 5.25 -3.01 -7.92
C TYR A 292 5.78 -4.43 -7.72
N TYR A 293 4.93 -5.42 -7.43
CA TYR A 293 5.37 -6.81 -7.21
C TYR A 293 5.91 -7.51 -8.46
N VAL A 294 5.40 -7.15 -9.64
CA VAL A 294 5.96 -7.62 -10.92
C VAL A 294 7.36 -7.06 -11.14
N GLN A 295 7.62 -5.82 -10.72
CA GLN A 295 8.94 -5.20 -10.82
C GLN A 295 9.92 -5.67 -9.73
N HIS A 296 9.43 -5.94 -8.52
CA HIS A 296 10.22 -6.35 -7.35
C HIS A 296 9.75 -7.70 -6.81
N PRO A 297 10.08 -8.83 -7.46
CA PRO A 297 9.71 -10.16 -6.99
C PRO A 297 10.22 -10.48 -5.58
N GLU A 298 11.32 -9.85 -5.16
CA GLU A 298 11.91 -9.93 -3.82
C GLU A 298 10.98 -9.37 -2.73
N ALA A 299 10.09 -8.44 -3.07
CA ALA A 299 9.13 -7.86 -2.14
C ALA A 299 7.93 -8.79 -1.85
N VAL A 300 7.78 -9.89 -2.61
CA VAL A 300 6.73 -10.91 -2.41
C VAL A 300 7.15 -11.96 -1.35
N ARG A 301 8.09 -11.62 -0.47
CA ARG A 301 8.50 -12.47 0.66
C ARG A 301 7.56 -12.23 1.83
N ILE A 302 7.09 -13.31 2.48
CA ILE A 302 6.14 -13.27 3.62
C ILE A 302 6.70 -12.45 4.79
N ASP A 303 8.02 -12.34 4.91
CA ASP A 303 8.71 -11.78 6.06
C ASP A 303 8.89 -10.25 5.98
N ALA A 304 7.79 -9.52 5.77
CA ALA A 304 7.72 -8.13 6.21
C ALA A 304 7.57 -8.12 7.74
N GLN A 305 8.60 -8.59 8.45
CA GLN A 305 8.77 -8.27 9.86
C GLN A 305 9.02 -6.76 9.96
N PRO A 306 8.55 -6.08 11.03
CA PRO A 306 8.88 -4.68 11.28
C PRO A 306 10.39 -4.45 11.15
N PRO A 307 10.83 -3.22 10.82
CA PRO A 307 12.23 -2.94 10.53
C PRO A 307 13.11 -3.56 11.61
N LEU A 308 13.85 -4.61 11.24
CA LEU A 308 14.72 -5.31 12.16
C LEU A 308 15.68 -4.25 12.74
N LEU A 309 15.84 -4.22 14.06
CA LEU A 309 16.92 -3.47 14.67
C LEU A 309 18.20 -3.72 13.87
N SER A 310 18.92 -2.66 13.50
CA SER A 310 20.22 -2.82 12.83
C SER A 310 21.08 -3.79 13.63
N ALA A 311 21.97 -4.58 13.00
CA ALA A 311 22.78 -5.57 13.72
C ALA A 311 23.45 -4.97 14.98
N ARG A 312 23.97 -3.75 14.85
CA ARG A 312 24.55 -3.00 15.97
C ARG A 312 23.53 -2.61 17.05
N SER A 313 22.34 -2.17 16.65
CA SER A 313 21.26 -1.81 17.58
C SER A 313 20.75 -3.04 18.33
N LEU A 314 20.59 -4.16 17.62
CA LEU A 314 20.18 -5.44 18.16
C LEU A 314 21.18 -5.94 19.21
N GLU A 315 22.47 -6.00 18.87
CA GLU A 315 23.54 -6.34 19.82
C GLU A 315 23.57 -5.41 21.04
N ARG A 316 23.41 -4.10 20.83
CA ARG A 316 23.36 -3.13 21.92
C ARG A 316 22.16 -3.34 22.83
N THR A 317 20.98 -3.60 22.26
CA THR A 317 19.76 -3.89 23.03
C THR A 317 19.93 -5.19 23.82
N THR A 318 20.50 -6.24 23.22
CA THR A 318 20.81 -7.50 23.92
C THR A 318 21.68 -7.28 25.14
N LEU A 319 22.81 -6.58 24.97
CA LEU A 319 23.72 -6.31 26.08
C LEU A 319 23.08 -5.39 27.14
N ALA A 320 22.29 -4.39 26.72
CA ALA A 320 21.62 -3.47 27.63
C ALA A 320 20.49 -4.16 28.44
N SER A 321 19.71 -5.04 27.81
CA SER A 321 18.69 -5.85 28.49
C SER A 321 19.33 -6.76 29.54
N LEU A 322 20.41 -7.46 29.19
CA LEU A 322 21.13 -8.31 30.15
C LEU A 322 21.79 -7.52 31.27
N ALA A 323 22.37 -6.36 30.97
CA ALA A 323 22.95 -5.48 31.99
C ALA A 323 21.89 -5.00 32.98
N ALA A 324 20.70 -4.59 32.50
CA ALA A 324 19.60 -4.18 33.36
C ALA A 324 19.09 -5.33 34.25
N ILE A 325 18.96 -6.54 33.70
CA ILE A 325 18.57 -7.74 34.47
C ILE A 325 19.63 -8.10 35.51
N ALA A 326 20.91 -8.02 35.13
CA ALA A 326 22.04 -8.29 36.02
C ALA A 326 22.12 -7.26 37.16
N GLU A 327 21.94 -5.98 36.87
CA GLU A 327 21.91 -4.90 37.86
C GLU A 327 20.76 -5.10 38.84
N ALA A 328 19.55 -5.38 38.36
CA ALA A 328 18.41 -5.68 39.21
C ALA A 328 18.66 -6.90 40.12
N ALA A 329 19.31 -7.95 39.58
CA ALA A 329 19.64 -9.15 40.34
C ALA A 329 20.69 -8.89 41.43
N TYR A 330 21.76 -8.12 41.15
CA TYR A 330 22.79 -7.80 42.14
C TYR A 330 22.33 -6.78 43.20
N ALA A 331 21.49 -5.82 42.81
CA ALA A 331 20.93 -4.82 43.72
C ALA A 331 19.80 -5.37 44.63
N GLY A 332 19.42 -6.64 44.47
CA GLY A 332 18.31 -7.25 45.20
C GLY A 332 16.93 -6.66 44.86
N GLN A 333 16.79 -6.07 43.67
CA GLN A 333 15.55 -5.48 43.20
C GLN A 333 14.61 -6.56 42.64
N PRO A 334 13.29 -6.29 42.57
CA PRO A 334 12.36 -7.21 41.92
C PRO A 334 12.74 -7.41 40.45
N ALA A 335 12.63 -8.65 39.97
CA ALA A 335 12.93 -9.01 38.60
C ALA A 335 12.09 -8.19 37.60
N LEU A 336 12.74 -7.73 36.53
CA LEU A 336 12.18 -6.78 35.57
C LEU A 336 11.11 -7.44 34.70
N THR A 337 10.04 -6.69 34.42
CA THR A 337 9.02 -7.07 33.43
C THR A 337 9.40 -6.54 32.04
N ILE A 338 8.67 -6.99 31.01
CA ILE A 338 8.84 -6.47 29.65
C ILE A 338 8.56 -4.96 29.58
N ASP A 339 7.60 -4.47 30.36
CA ASP A 339 7.23 -3.05 30.42
C ASP A 339 8.31 -2.20 31.10
N ASP A 340 9.01 -2.77 32.08
CA ASP A 340 10.13 -2.10 32.74
C ASP A 340 11.31 -2.00 31.78
N LEU A 341 11.65 -3.07 31.06
CA LEU A 341 12.71 -3.07 30.04
C LEU A 341 12.40 -2.12 28.88
N THR A 342 11.15 -2.10 28.41
CA THR A 342 10.65 -1.15 27.39
C THR A 342 10.85 0.30 27.86
N ARG A 343 10.51 0.60 29.12
CA ARG A 343 10.70 1.94 29.71
C ARG A 343 12.17 2.31 29.89
N CYS A 344 13.00 1.39 30.37
CA CYS A 344 14.44 1.61 30.58
C CYS A 344 15.20 1.81 29.25
N LEU A 345 14.90 0.99 28.24
CA LEU A 345 15.60 1.01 26.95
C LEU A 345 15.02 2.02 25.96
N ARG A 346 13.82 2.57 26.25
CA ARG A 346 13.05 3.46 25.37
C ARG A 346 12.85 2.88 23.97
N LEU A 347 12.61 1.57 23.91
CA LEU A 347 12.34 0.83 22.69
C LEU A 347 10.91 0.27 22.71
N PRO A 348 10.27 0.06 21.55
CA PRO A 348 8.99 -0.63 21.47
C PRO A 348 9.04 -2.03 22.09
N ALA A 349 7.93 -2.46 22.73
CA ALA A 349 7.85 -3.75 23.39
C ALA A 349 8.13 -4.94 22.44
N THR A 350 7.78 -4.80 21.15
CA THR A 350 8.03 -5.83 20.13
C THR A 350 9.52 -6.12 19.92
N ASP A 351 10.35 -5.08 19.92
CA ASP A 351 11.80 -5.22 19.73
C ASP A 351 12.47 -5.84 20.96
N VAL A 352 12.01 -5.44 22.15
CA VAL A 352 12.48 -6.00 23.42
C VAL A 352 12.06 -7.47 23.54
N ASP A 353 10.80 -7.81 23.27
CA ASP A 353 10.28 -9.18 23.37
C ASP A 353 11.05 -10.14 22.45
N ARG A 354 11.38 -9.72 21.24
CA ARG A 354 12.23 -10.51 20.33
C ARG A 354 13.59 -10.83 20.93
N VAL A 355 14.29 -9.82 21.46
CA VAL A 355 15.59 -10.01 22.10
C VAL A 355 15.46 -10.92 23.33
N MET A 356 14.40 -10.77 24.11
CA MET A 356 14.15 -11.62 25.29
C MET A 356 13.86 -13.07 24.90
N ALA A 357 13.09 -13.31 23.83
CA ALA A 357 12.84 -14.66 23.32
C ALA A 357 14.14 -15.35 22.86
N ALA A 358 15.05 -14.60 22.24
CA ALA A 358 16.38 -15.09 21.84
C ALA A 358 17.21 -15.56 23.04
N LEU A 359 17.26 -14.72 24.06
CA LEU A 359 18.01 -14.97 25.28
C LEU A 359 17.42 -16.13 26.10
N GLU A 360 16.09 -16.27 26.10
CA GLU A 360 15.38 -17.37 26.78
C GLU A 360 15.67 -18.71 26.10
N ARG A 361 15.61 -18.77 24.76
CA ARG A 361 15.98 -19.98 24.00
C ARG A 361 17.43 -20.39 24.17
N ALA A 362 18.34 -19.42 24.26
CA ALA A 362 19.75 -19.67 24.57
C ALA A 362 19.98 -20.13 26.02
N GLY A 363 18.93 -20.11 26.87
CA GLY A 363 19.01 -20.47 28.27
C GLY A 363 19.91 -19.52 29.06
N LEU A 364 19.94 -18.23 28.68
CA LEU A 364 20.64 -17.16 29.39
C LEU A 364 19.73 -16.49 30.41
N ILE A 365 18.43 -16.46 30.13
CA ILE A 365 17.38 -15.94 31.01
C ILE A 365 16.22 -16.93 31.12
N CYS A 366 15.43 -16.81 32.17
CA CYS A 366 14.19 -17.55 32.38
C CYS A 366 13.04 -16.58 32.66
N ARG A 367 11.84 -16.91 32.19
CA ARG A 367 10.59 -16.23 32.57
C ARG A 367 10.02 -16.87 33.84
N SER A 368 9.64 -16.04 34.81
CA SER A 368 8.86 -16.45 35.98
C SER A 368 7.41 -16.77 35.58
N ALA A 369 6.75 -17.61 36.37
CA ALA A 369 5.32 -17.95 36.21
C ALA A 369 4.36 -16.88 36.77
N ASP A 370 4.89 -15.74 37.24
CA ASP A 370 4.12 -14.61 37.73
C ASP A 370 3.33 -13.92 36.60
N ASP A 371 2.24 -13.22 36.96
CA ASP A 371 1.49 -12.35 36.04
C ASP A 371 1.61 -10.88 36.49
N PRO A 372 2.35 -10.01 35.76
CA PRO A 372 3.05 -10.27 34.49
C PRO A 372 4.39 -11.03 34.66
N PRO A 373 4.85 -11.74 33.60
CA PRO A 373 6.07 -12.55 33.66
C PRO A 373 7.32 -11.68 33.86
N ARG A 374 8.17 -12.13 34.79
CA ARG A 374 9.44 -11.45 35.15
C ARG A 374 10.64 -12.20 34.61
N PHE A 375 11.69 -11.48 34.26
CA PHE A 375 12.91 -12.06 33.69
C PHE A 375 14.01 -12.20 34.73
N LEU A 376 14.55 -13.42 34.86
CA LEU A 376 15.62 -13.77 35.78
C LEU A 376 16.82 -14.36 35.02
N PRO A 377 18.06 -14.16 35.49
CA PRO A 377 19.22 -14.87 34.96
C PRO A 377 19.07 -16.39 35.12
N ALA A 378 19.27 -17.14 34.04
CA ALA A 378 19.23 -18.62 34.08
C ALA A 378 20.57 -19.24 34.48
N ARG A 379 21.66 -18.46 34.35
CA ARG A 379 23.04 -18.88 34.61
C ARG A 379 23.74 -17.88 35.54
N PRO A 380 24.78 -18.31 36.28
CA PRO A 380 25.62 -17.39 37.03
C PRO A 380 26.23 -16.32 36.11
N LEU A 381 26.03 -15.05 36.46
CA LEU A 381 26.46 -13.90 35.67
C LEU A 381 28.00 -13.76 35.65
N GLU A 382 28.67 -14.36 36.64
CA GLU A 382 30.13 -14.41 36.78
C GLU A 382 30.80 -15.34 35.77
N VAL A 383 30.09 -16.33 35.26
CA VAL A 383 30.65 -17.40 34.41
C VAL A 383 30.15 -17.28 32.97
N THR A 384 29.07 -16.51 32.77
CA THR A 384 28.46 -16.37 31.45
C THR A 384 29.22 -15.34 30.62
N PRO A 385 29.86 -15.74 29.51
CA PRO A 385 30.63 -14.82 28.68
C PRO A 385 29.70 -13.89 27.90
N ALA A 386 30.06 -12.63 27.76
CA ALA A 386 29.27 -11.65 26.99
C ALA A 386 29.07 -12.08 25.52
N LYS A 387 30.02 -12.83 24.97
CA LYS A 387 29.92 -13.41 23.62
C LYS A 387 28.69 -14.31 23.46
N ALA A 388 28.34 -15.11 24.46
CA ALA A 388 27.18 -16.02 24.37
C ALA A 388 25.86 -15.27 24.17
N ALA A 389 25.75 -14.05 24.71
CA ALA A 389 24.59 -13.19 24.49
C ALA A 389 24.52 -12.68 23.05
N LEU A 390 25.66 -12.29 22.47
CA LEU A 390 25.73 -11.85 21.07
C LEU A 390 25.43 -13.00 20.11
N ASP A 391 26.01 -14.18 20.37
CA ASP A 391 25.78 -15.39 19.57
C ASP A 391 24.30 -15.81 19.59
N ALA A 392 23.60 -15.63 20.73
CA ALA A 392 22.18 -15.93 20.87
C ALA A 392 21.29 -15.15 19.90
N VAL A 393 21.61 -13.88 19.62
CA VAL A 393 20.78 -13.02 18.76
C VAL A 393 21.33 -12.93 17.33
N ARG A 394 22.63 -13.20 17.13
CA ARG A 394 23.22 -13.42 15.79
C ARG A 394 22.74 -14.73 15.15
N GLY A 395 22.47 -15.75 15.96
CA GLY A 395 21.96 -17.05 15.51
C GLY A 395 20.46 -17.05 15.14
N GLU A 396 19.75 -15.94 15.36
CA GLU A 396 18.30 -15.88 15.24
C GLU A 396 17.81 -15.32 13.89
N ASP A 397 16.83 -16.04 13.29
CA ASP A 397 15.79 -15.59 12.34
C ASP A 397 16.18 -14.63 11.20
N GLY A 398 17.45 -14.58 10.84
CA GLY A 398 17.91 -13.98 9.59
C GLY A 398 17.69 -14.96 8.43
N VAL A 399 17.18 -14.46 7.31
CA VAL A 399 17.20 -15.20 6.03
C VAL A 399 18.66 -15.55 5.71
N GLN A 400 19.06 -16.79 5.99
CA GLN A 400 20.37 -17.29 5.56
C GLN A 400 20.38 -17.32 4.03
N ILE A 401 21.40 -16.73 3.42
CA ILE A 401 21.62 -16.89 1.99
C ILE A 401 21.97 -18.37 1.78
N PRO A 402 21.16 -19.14 1.03
CA PRO A 402 21.48 -20.55 0.80
C PRO A 402 22.84 -20.64 0.12
N ALA A 403 23.74 -21.47 0.67
CA ALA A 403 25.10 -21.65 0.13
C ALA A 403 25.10 -22.00 -1.38
N ALA A 404 24.01 -22.62 -1.87
CA ALA A 404 23.79 -22.94 -3.28
C ALA A 404 23.64 -21.72 -4.22
N GLN A 405 23.35 -20.52 -3.71
CA GLN A 405 23.23 -19.29 -4.50
C GLN A 405 24.56 -18.56 -4.68
N LEU A 406 25.60 -18.96 -3.95
CA LEU A 406 26.93 -18.36 -4.02
C LEU A 406 27.83 -19.17 -4.97
N SER A 407 28.68 -18.48 -5.73
CA SER A 407 29.74 -19.15 -6.48
C SER A 407 30.68 -19.87 -5.51
N PRO A 408 31.15 -21.11 -5.80
CA PRO A 408 31.93 -21.91 -4.84
C PRO A 408 33.17 -21.21 -4.28
N GLY A 409 33.83 -20.37 -5.09
CA GLY A 409 34.99 -19.57 -4.65
C GLY A 409 34.61 -18.40 -3.73
N SER A 410 33.48 -17.75 -3.99
CA SER A 410 32.96 -16.66 -3.15
C SER A 410 32.48 -17.19 -1.80
N ALA A 411 31.79 -18.33 -1.78
CA ALA A 411 31.30 -18.97 -0.56
C ALA A 411 32.45 -19.26 0.43
N ARG A 412 33.55 -19.88 -0.03
CA ARG A 412 34.73 -20.16 0.80
C ARG A 412 35.40 -18.88 1.34
N THR A 413 35.46 -17.84 0.51
CA THR A 413 36.07 -16.57 0.91
C THR A 413 35.24 -15.89 1.99
N ILE A 414 33.91 -15.88 1.83
CA ILE A 414 32.97 -15.34 2.82
C ILE A 414 33.08 -16.13 4.13
N GLU A 415 33.03 -17.45 4.07
CA GLU A 415 33.16 -18.33 5.24
C GLU A 415 34.48 -18.09 5.99
N THR A 416 35.58 -17.89 5.26
CA THR A 416 36.89 -17.56 5.87
C THR A 416 36.86 -16.21 6.58
N VAL A 417 36.17 -15.21 6.02
CA VAL A 417 36.03 -13.88 6.64
C VAL A 417 35.14 -13.94 7.88
N GLU A 418 34.02 -14.68 7.81
CA GLU A 418 33.12 -14.90 8.94
C GLU A 418 33.84 -15.60 10.10
N GLN A 419 34.57 -16.68 9.83
CA GLN A 419 35.38 -17.38 10.83
C GLN A 419 36.43 -16.47 11.47
N ARG A 420 37.10 -15.60 10.68
CA ARG A 420 38.07 -14.63 11.20
C ARG A 420 37.42 -13.58 12.08
N LEU A 421 36.23 -13.09 11.70
CA LEU A 421 35.47 -12.12 12.48
C LEU A 421 35.05 -12.74 13.82
N ASP A 422 34.51 -13.95 13.80
CA ASP A 422 34.09 -14.66 15.02
C ASP A 422 35.26 -14.99 15.94
N ALA A 423 36.41 -15.37 15.39
CA ALA A 423 37.63 -15.58 16.16
C ALA A 423 38.15 -14.28 16.79
N ALA A 424 38.15 -13.17 16.04
CA ALA A 424 38.58 -11.87 16.55
C ALA A 424 37.66 -11.35 17.66
N VAL A 425 36.34 -11.50 17.50
CA VAL A 425 35.36 -11.12 18.53
C VAL A 425 35.49 -12.01 19.76
N ALA A 426 35.69 -13.32 19.58
CA ALA A 426 35.92 -14.25 20.70
C ALA A 426 37.16 -13.89 21.51
N ALA A 427 38.27 -13.58 20.83
CA ALA A 427 39.51 -13.16 21.48
C ALA A 427 39.37 -11.80 22.19
N ALA A 428 38.66 -10.84 21.58
CA ALA A 428 38.46 -9.52 22.18
C ALA A 428 37.54 -9.52 23.41
N LEU A 429 36.60 -10.47 23.48
CA LEU A 429 35.67 -10.64 24.60
C LEU A 429 36.11 -11.72 25.59
N GLU A 430 37.32 -12.25 25.45
CA GLU A 430 37.87 -13.24 26.36
C GLU A 430 38.00 -12.65 27.77
N GLY A 431 37.38 -13.30 28.75
CA GLY A 431 37.33 -12.82 30.14
C GLY A 431 36.28 -11.76 30.45
N VAL A 432 35.53 -11.24 29.46
CA VAL A 432 34.42 -10.31 29.68
C VAL A 432 33.13 -11.08 29.99
N THR A 433 32.63 -10.92 31.21
CA THR A 433 31.45 -11.63 31.71
C THR A 433 30.23 -10.72 31.77
N LEU A 434 29.03 -11.29 31.90
CA LEU A 434 27.82 -10.49 32.06
C LEU A 434 27.83 -9.64 33.35
N LYS A 435 28.59 -10.06 34.36
CA LYS A 435 28.84 -9.25 35.57
C LYS A 435 29.55 -7.93 35.27
N ASP A 436 30.53 -7.93 34.38
CA ASP A 436 31.32 -6.72 34.06
C ASP A 436 30.46 -5.65 33.36
N LEU A 437 29.41 -6.08 32.67
CA LEU A 437 28.41 -5.20 32.06
C LEU A 437 27.55 -4.49 33.11
N ALA A 438 27.24 -5.14 34.22
CA ALA A 438 26.49 -4.55 35.33
C ALA A 438 27.36 -3.59 36.18
N ALA A 439 28.60 -3.98 36.48
CA ALA A 439 29.54 -3.15 37.26
C ALA A 439 29.88 -1.81 36.57
N SER A 440 29.88 -1.79 35.24
CA SER A 440 30.11 -0.57 34.45
C SER A 440 28.93 0.42 34.47
N ALA A 441 27.72 -0.03 34.83
CA ALA A 441 26.53 0.79 34.95
C ALA A 441 26.41 1.45 36.34
N GLU A 442 26.81 0.74 37.41
CA GLU A 442 26.86 1.27 38.78
C GLU A 442 27.72 2.54 38.90
N GLY A 443 28.87 2.58 38.18
CA GLY A 443 29.72 3.77 38.11
C GLY A 443 29.06 5.00 37.46
N ARG A 444 28.02 4.81 36.62
CA ARG A 444 27.24 5.92 36.04
C ARG A 444 26.12 6.41 36.96
N SER A 445 25.47 5.52 37.72
CA SER A 445 24.40 5.92 38.64
C SER A 445 24.93 6.73 39.83
N GLN A 446 26.18 6.53 40.26
CA GLN A 446 26.81 7.37 41.30
C GLN A 446 27.21 8.77 40.80
N SER A 447 27.59 8.91 39.52
CA SER A 447 27.92 10.20 38.92
C SER A 447 26.69 11.08 38.65
N ASP A 448 25.51 10.47 38.44
CA ASP A 448 24.24 11.19 38.16
C ASP A 448 23.50 11.61 39.44
N LYS A 449 23.92 11.14 40.61
CA LYS A 449 23.41 11.57 41.93
C LYS A 449 24.21 12.73 42.54
N THR A 450 25.25 13.22 41.87
CA THR A 450 26.14 14.28 42.36
C THR A 450 26.10 15.57 41.52
N VAL A 451 25.08 15.76 40.69
CA VAL A 451 24.85 17.03 39.96
C VAL A 451 23.51 17.63 40.32
#